data_AF-E1WZG5-F1
#
_entry.id   AF-E1WZG5-F1
#
_cell.length_a   1.000
_cell.length_b   1.000
_cell.length_c   1.000
_cell.angle_alpha   90.00
_cell.angle_beta   90.00
_cell.angle_gamma   90.00
#
_symmetry.space_group_name_H-M   'P 1'
#
loop_
_entity.id
_entity.type
_entity.pdbx_description
1 polymer ?
#
loop_
_entity_poly.entity_id
_entity_poly.type
_entity_poly.pdbx_seq_one_letter_code
_entity_poly.pdbx_strand_id
1 'polypeptide(L)'
;MKNAKDVIKRRAKKETAGDILKRYRESFELSQAALAELIGTSQNNISAIENGKREIGVSVAIKLCAIFPVTLEKLLIPQGLKNHPDFLKTLRKAS
;
A
#
# COMPACT_ATOMS: atom_id res chain seq x y z
N MET A 1 17.01 13.07 19.62
CA MET A 1 16.97 11.59 19.70
C MET A 1 15.51 11.15 19.81
N LYS A 2 15.03 10.15 19.07
CA LYS A 2 13.61 9.72 19.09
C LYS A 2 13.31 8.94 20.39
N ASN A 3 12.15 9.15 21.01
CA ASN A 3 11.73 8.53 22.27
C ASN A 3 11.45 7.02 22.07
N ALA A 4 11.80 6.18 23.06
CA ALA A 4 11.52 4.74 23.06
C ALA A 4 10.03 4.41 22.83
N LYS A 5 9.11 5.25 23.33
CA LYS A 5 7.67 5.12 23.08
C LYS A 5 7.32 5.29 21.59
N ASP A 6 8.00 6.17 20.87
CA ASP A 6 7.79 6.38 19.43
C ASP A 6 8.31 5.22 18.59
N VAL A 7 9.41 4.59 19.03
CA VAL A 7 9.98 3.40 18.40
C VAL A 7 9.05 2.20 18.57
N ILE A 8 8.51 1.99 19.77
CA ILE A 8 7.53 0.92 20.06
C ILE A 8 6.23 1.14 19.28
N LYS A 9 5.72 2.38 19.23
CA LYS A 9 4.51 2.73 18.46
C LYS A 9 4.68 2.51 16.95
N ARG A 10 5.87 2.77 16.38
CA ARG A 10 6.18 2.45 14.97
C ARG A 10 6.19 0.97 14.68
N ARG A 11 6.75 0.14 15.56
CA ARG A 11 6.75 -1.33 15.39
C ARG A 11 5.35 -1.93 15.46
N ALA A 12 4.42 -1.26 16.16
CA ALA A 12 3.03 -1.70 16.26
C ALA A 12 2.14 -1.25 15.08
N LYS A 13 2.52 -0.23 14.29
CA LYS A 13 1.71 0.26 13.18
C LYS A 13 1.78 -0.72 12.01
N LYS A 14 0.65 -1.37 11.68
CA LYS A 14 0.49 -2.16 10.46
C LYS A 14 0.75 -1.28 9.23
N GLU A 15 1.68 -1.71 8.37
CA GLU A 15 2.06 -1.00 7.14
C GLU A 15 0.89 -1.00 6.15
N THR A 16 0.43 0.17 5.71
CA THR A 16 -0.68 0.26 4.74
C THR A 16 -0.19 0.11 3.30
N ALA A 17 -1.12 -0.07 2.35
CA ALA A 17 -0.81 -0.05 0.92
C ALA A 17 -0.14 1.26 0.48
N GLY A 18 -0.59 2.39 1.05
CA GLY A 18 -0.01 3.70 0.82
C GLY A 18 1.42 3.83 1.36
N ASP A 19 1.69 3.29 2.56
CA ASP A 19 3.03 3.26 3.14
C ASP A 19 3.99 2.44 2.24
N ILE A 20 3.53 1.29 1.71
CA ILE A 20 4.30 0.43 0.80
C ILE A 20 4.60 1.15 -0.52
N LEU A 21 3.57 1.73 -1.14
CA LEU A 21 3.71 2.47 -2.40
C LEU A 21 4.73 3.59 -2.27
N LYS A 22 4.58 4.41 -1.23
CA LYS A 22 5.48 5.54 -0.96
C LYS A 22 6.93 5.08 -0.81
N ARG A 23 7.16 4.00 -0.05
CA ARG A 23 8.50 3.44 0.16
C ARG A 23 9.14 2.99 -1.14
N TYR A 24 8.42 2.27 -2.00
CA TYR A 24 8.96 1.86 -3.31
C TYR A 24 9.21 3.06 -4.22
N ARG A 25 8.25 3.99 -4.32
CA ARG A 25 8.39 5.20 -5.13
C ARG A 25 9.65 5.99 -4.75
N GLU A 26 9.86 6.22 -3.46
CA GLU A 26 11.02 6.97 -2.95
C GLU A 26 12.34 6.20 -3.14
N SER A 27 12.33 4.86 -3.02
CA SER A 27 13.52 4.04 -3.29
C SER A 27 13.93 4.01 -4.77
N PHE A 28 13.01 4.35 -5.67
CA PHE A 28 13.26 4.52 -7.11
C PHE A 28 13.43 6.01 -7.50
N GLU A 29 13.54 6.90 -6.51
CA GLU A 29 13.76 8.35 -6.70
C GLU A 29 12.66 9.04 -7.54
N LEU A 30 11.45 8.48 -7.57
CA LEU A 30 10.34 9.03 -8.33
C LEU A 30 9.56 10.06 -7.52
N SER A 31 9.21 11.19 -8.14
CA SER A 31 8.17 12.08 -7.59
C SER A 31 6.79 11.43 -7.73
N GLN A 32 5.79 11.89 -6.97
CA GLN A 32 4.41 11.42 -7.14
C GLN A 32 3.87 11.69 -8.55
N ALA A 33 4.29 12.81 -9.17
CA ALA A 33 3.92 13.15 -10.54
C ALA A 33 4.58 12.22 -11.56
N ALA A 34 5.88 11.93 -11.41
CA ALA A 34 6.61 11.04 -12.30
C ALA A 34 6.04 9.61 -12.26
N LEU A 35 5.73 9.10 -11.07
CA LEU A 35 5.07 7.79 -10.96
C LEU A 35 3.68 7.81 -11.60
N ALA A 36 2.91 8.88 -11.39
CA ALA A 36 1.58 9.00 -11.94
C ALA A 36 1.59 8.97 -13.48
N GLU A 37 2.51 9.71 -14.10
CA GLU A 37 2.74 9.69 -15.54
C GLU A 37 3.12 8.29 -16.02
N LEU A 38 4.09 7.64 -15.37
CA LEU A 38 4.58 6.31 -15.73
C LEU A 38 3.49 5.23 -15.74
N ILE A 39 2.53 5.29 -14.80
CA ILE A 39 1.42 4.31 -14.73
C ILE A 39 0.11 4.82 -15.35
N GLY A 40 0.11 5.99 -15.98
CA GLY A 40 -1.07 6.58 -16.60
C GLY A 40 -2.20 6.85 -15.59
N THR A 41 -1.92 7.62 -14.54
CA THR A 41 -2.88 8.11 -13.56
C THR A 41 -2.58 9.57 -13.18
N SER A 42 -3.31 10.15 -12.23
CA SER A 42 -3.05 11.52 -11.75
C SER A 42 -2.16 11.54 -10.50
N GLN A 43 -1.35 12.59 -10.34
CA GLN A 43 -0.55 12.80 -9.13
C GLN A 43 -1.43 12.86 -7.87
N ASN A 44 -2.62 13.48 -7.97
CA ASN A 44 -3.62 13.49 -6.90
C ASN A 44 -4.06 12.08 -6.50
N ASN A 45 -4.18 11.15 -7.45
CA ASN A 45 -4.53 9.76 -7.17
C ASN A 45 -3.41 9.07 -6.37
N ILE A 46 -2.14 9.24 -6.78
CA ILE A 46 -0.98 8.72 -6.05
C ILE A 46 -0.93 9.30 -4.64
N SER A 47 -1.08 10.62 -4.50
CA SER A 47 -1.12 11.30 -3.21
C SER A 47 -2.25 10.80 -2.31
N ALA A 48 -3.46 10.60 -2.85
CA ALA A 48 -4.58 10.06 -2.11
C ALA A 48 -4.31 8.64 -1.61
N ILE A 49 -3.67 7.80 -2.42
CA ILE A 49 -3.26 6.44 -2.05
C ILE A 49 -2.21 6.46 -0.93
N GLU A 50 -1.14 7.23 -1.10
CA GLU A 50 -0.04 7.30 -0.12
C GLU A 50 -0.49 7.85 1.24
N ASN A 51 -1.54 8.69 1.25
CA ASN A 51 -2.14 9.23 2.46
C ASN A 51 -3.29 8.39 3.01
N GLY A 52 -3.58 7.21 2.43
CA GLY A 52 -4.65 6.33 2.87
C GLY A 52 -6.07 6.87 2.64
N LYS A 53 -6.21 7.93 1.83
CA LYS A 53 -7.52 8.49 1.43
C LYS A 53 -8.19 7.67 0.33
N ARG A 54 -7.44 6.81 -0.35
CA ARG A 54 -7.91 5.94 -1.43
C ARG A 54 -7.18 4.61 -1.40
N GLU A 55 -7.91 3.52 -1.62
CA GLU A 55 -7.34 2.19 -1.75
C GLU A 55 -6.73 1.99 -3.16
N ILE A 56 -5.77 1.08 -3.26
CA ILE A 56 -5.19 0.69 -4.55
C ILE A 56 -6.16 -0.25 -5.26
N GLY A 57 -6.64 0.15 -6.43
CA GLY A 57 -7.38 -0.74 -7.32
C GLY A 57 -6.47 -1.74 -8.04
N VAL A 58 -7.02 -2.88 -8.45
CA VAL A 58 -6.28 -3.98 -9.11
C VAL A 58 -5.49 -3.50 -10.34
N SER A 59 -6.08 -2.66 -11.20
CA SER A 59 -5.39 -2.13 -12.39
C SER A 59 -4.15 -1.31 -12.03
N VAL A 60 -4.23 -0.47 -10.99
CA VAL A 60 -3.07 0.30 -10.49
C VAL A 60 -2.03 -0.66 -9.88
N ALA A 61 -2.46 -1.65 -9.09
CA ALA A 61 -1.56 -2.63 -8.50
C ALA A 61 -0.77 -3.42 -9.55
N ILE A 62 -1.41 -3.85 -10.64
CA ILE A 62 -0.74 -4.56 -11.75
C ILE A 62 0.37 -3.69 -12.34
N LYS A 63 0.07 -2.42 -12.65
CA LYS A 63 1.07 -1.49 -13.20
C LYS A 63 2.23 -1.24 -12.24
N LEU A 64 1.96 -1.14 -10.94
CA LEU A 64 2.99 -1.00 -9.92
C LEU A 64 3.89 -2.25 -9.83
N CYS A 65 3.34 -3.45 -9.96
CA CYS A 65 4.10 -4.70 -9.99
C CYS A 65 5.02 -4.82 -11.21
N ALA A 66 4.72 -4.11 -12.31
CA ALA A 66 5.59 -4.07 -13.48
C ALA A 66 6.85 -3.20 -13.28
N ILE A 67 6.83 -2.29 -12.29
CA ILE A 67 7.90 -1.31 -12.06
C ILE A 67 8.67 -1.62 -10.77
N PHE A 68 7.97 -2.12 -9.75
CA PHE A 68 8.52 -2.38 -8.43
C PHE A 68 8.55 -3.88 -8.12
N PRO A 69 9.57 -4.36 -7.38
CA PRO A 69 9.63 -5.76 -6.93
C PRO A 69 8.69 -5.96 -5.74
N VAL A 70 7.38 -5.94 -6.02
CA VAL A 70 6.28 -6.09 -5.07
C VAL A 70 5.21 -6.98 -5.68
N THR A 71 4.49 -7.72 -4.83
CA THR A 71 3.38 -8.58 -5.27
C THR A 71 2.03 -7.87 -5.16
N LEU A 72 1.06 -8.32 -5.96
CA LEU A 72 -0.34 -7.90 -5.88
C LEU A 72 -0.90 -8.04 -4.46
N GLU A 73 -0.64 -9.18 -3.80
CA GLU A 73 -1.08 -9.44 -2.43
C GLU A 73 -0.57 -8.36 -1.47
N LYS A 74 0.72 -8.01 -1.57
CA LYS A 74 1.33 -7.02 -0.69
C LYS A 74 0.74 -5.62 -0.88
N LEU A 75 0.29 -5.28 -2.09
CA LEU A 75 -0.35 -3.99 -2.38
C LEU A 75 -1.85 -3.94 -2.02
N LEU A 76 -2.59 -5.01 -2.29
CA LEU A 76 -4.05 -5.04 -2.13
C LEU A 76 -4.48 -5.46 -0.72
N ILE A 77 -3.74 -6.37 -0.10
CA ILE A 77 -4.01 -6.91 1.25
C ILE A 77 -2.72 -6.94 2.07
N PRO A 78 -2.15 -5.78 2.43
CA PRO A 78 -0.82 -5.70 3.06
C PRO A 78 -0.71 -6.41 4.42
N GLN A 79 -1.84 -6.75 5.02
CA GLN A 79 -1.97 -7.43 6.30
C GLN A 79 -2.14 -8.95 6.13
N GLY A 80 -2.19 -9.44 4.90
CA GLY A 80 -2.40 -10.83 4.54
C GLY A 80 -3.87 -11.23 4.52
N LEU A 81 -4.19 -12.20 3.66
CA LEU A 81 -5.57 -12.66 3.39
C LEU A 81 -6.32 -13.09 4.65
N LYS A 82 -5.64 -13.85 5.53
CA LYS A 82 -6.23 -14.39 6.77
C LYS A 82 -6.62 -13.30 7.78
N ASN A 83 -6.11 -12.09 7.63
CA ASN A 83 -6.43 -10.95 8.48
C ASN A 83 -7.46 -10.01 7.84
N HIS A 84 -7.91 -10.28 6.61
CA HIS A 84 -8.86 -9.44 5.90
C HIS A 84 -10.28 -9.61 6.49
N PRO A 85 -10.98 -8.53 6.87
CA PRO A 85 -12.29 -8.61 7.51
C PRO A 85 -13.31 -9.41 6.69
N ASP A 86 -13.37 -9.17 5.38
CA ASP A 86 -14.34 -9.88 4.52
C ASP A 86 -14.00 -11.36 4.33
N PHE A 87 -12.71 -11.71 4.35
CA PHE A 87 -12.28 -13.10 4.29
C PHE A 87 -12.76 -13.84 5.54
N LEU A 88 -12.51 -13.27 6.72
CA LEU A 88 -12.97 -13.84 7.99
C LEU A 88 -14.49 -13.91 8.10
N LYS A 89 -15.19 -12.87 7.65
CA LYS A 89 -16.66 -12.82 7.64
C LYS A 89 -17.25 -13.90 6.73
N THR A 90 -16.67 -14.10 5.55
CA THR A 90 -17.13 -15.11 4.59
C THR A 90 -16.83 -16.52 5.08
N LEU A 91 -15.61 -16.75 5.59
CA LEU A 91 -15.20 -18.06 6.12
C LEU A 91 -16.14 -18.53 7.25
N ARG A 92 -16.50 -17.63 8.17
CA ARG A 92 -17.44 -17.93 9.27
C ARG A 92 -18.86 -18.28 8.79
N LYS A 93 -19.30 -17.77 7.63
CA LYS A 93 -20.61 -18.10 7.06
C LYS A 93 -20.61 -19.43 6.31
N ALA A 94 -19.45 -19.87 5.84
CA ALA A 94 -19.27 -21.11 5.10
C ALA A 94 -18.92 -22.30 6.01
N SER A 95 -18.62 -22.04 7.29
CA SER A 95 -18.40 -23.05 8.34
C SER A 95 -19.70 -23.34 9.06
#